data_AF-A0A956YY56-F1
#
_entry.id   AF-A0A956YY56-F1
#
_cell.length_a   1.000
_cell.length_b   1.000
_cell.length_c   1.000
_cell.angle_alpha   90.00
_cell.angle_beta   90.00
_cell.angle_gamma   90.00
#
_symmetry.space_group_name_H-M   'P 1'
#
loop_
_entity.id
_entity.type
_entity.pdbx_description
1 polymer ?
#
loop_
_entity_poly.entity_id
_entity_poly.type
_entity_poly.pdbx_seq_one_letter_code
_entity_poly.pdbx_strand_id
1 'polypeptide(L)'
;YDTVSVDIWAGDEKVAVQERPYLFRATGSVMTFAGFLALYEESRPEDRPDDDQNQVPSNMKEGELLDLLRLLPEQHFTQPPPRYSEATLVKSMEEYGIGRPSTYASIISTIQNRGYVDRVDRRLQPTETGQVVNDLLVEYFPDILSVDFTARLEDELDKIAEGEPWVPVIGSFYGQFAEKLEVADESIPKLDLKAEVEPVGR
;
A
#
# COMPACT_ATOMS: atom_id res chain seq x y z
N TYR A 1 -13.02 4.45 24.18
CA TYR A 1 -13.72 3.21 23.80
C TYR A 1 -13.40 2.18 24.85
N ASP A 2 -14.41 1.46 25.30
CA ASP A 2 -14.25 0.30 26.16
C ASP A 2 -14.47 -0.94 25.29
N THR A 3 -13.48 -1.82 25.26
CA THR A 3 -13.50 -3.03 24.42
C THR A 3 -13.73 -4.24 25.30
N VAL A 4 -14.72 -5.05 24.94
CA VAL A 4 -15.04 -6.34 25.57
C VAL A 4 -14.71 -7.44 24.58
N SER A 5 -13.98 -8.46 25.02
CA SER A 5 -13.72 -9.67 24.23
C SER A 5 -14.15 -10.90 25.01
N VAL A 6 -14.85 -11.81 24.35
CA VAL A 6 -15.38 -13.03 24.94
C VAL A 6 -14.90 -14.23 24.13
N ASP A 7 -14.34 -15.20 24.84
CA ASP A 7 -13.87 -16.48 24.32
C ASP A 7 -14.91 -17.56 24.63
N ILE A 8 -15.35 -18.29 23.61
CA ILE A 8 -16.47 -19.25 23.69
C ILE A 8 -15.96 -20.62 23.27
N TRP A 9 -15.88 -21.54 24.24
CA TRP A 9 -15.53 -22.94 24.01
C TRP A 9 -16.74 -23.74 23.51
N ALA A 10 -16.65 -24.23 22.28
CA ALA A 10 -17.73 -24.95 21.59
C ALA A 10 -17.36 -26.41 21.32
N GLY A 11 -18.30 -27.31 21.59
CA GLY A 11 -18.09 -28.76 21.52
C GLY A 11 -19.29 -29.53 22.06
N ASP A 12 -19.17 -30.85 22.10
CA ASP A 12 -20.20 -31.71 22.70
C ASP A 12 -20.42 -31.32 24.18
N GLU A 13 -21.70 -31.24 24.58
CA GLU A 13 -22.11 -30.89 25.94
C GLU A 13 -21.49 -31.83 26.99
N LYS A 14 -21.24 -33.09 26.63
CA LYS A 14 -20.65 -34.11 27.51
C LYS A 14 -19.17 -33.91 27.81
N VAL A 15 -18.49 -33.05 27.04
CA VAL A 15 -17.07 -32.75 27.19
C VAL A 15 -16.93 -31.54 28.10
N ALA A 16 -16.00 -31.61 29.07
CA ALA A 16 -15.69 -30.50 29.96
C ALA A 16 -15.36 -29.24 29.15
N VAL A 17 -15.80 -28.07 29.61
CA VAL A 17 -15.71 -26.81 28.83
C VAL A 17 -14.29 -26.54 28.31
N GLN A 18 -13.26 -26.79 29.12
CA GLN A 18 -11.85 -26.57 28.76
C GLN A 18 -11.27 -27.62 27.78
N GLU A 19 -11.97 -28.74 27.58
CA GLU A 19 -11.57 -29.83 26.70
C GLU A 19 -12.34 -29.80 25.36
N ARG A 20 -13.21 -28.81 25.16
CA ARG A 20 -13.98 -28.65 23.92
C ARG A 20 -13.04 -28.29 22.75
N PRO A 21 -13.26 -28.85 21.55
CA PRO A 21 -12.29 -28.77 20.45
C PRO A 21 -12.28 -27.44 19.69
N TYR A 22 -13.29 -26.58 19.84
CA TYR A 22 -13.40 -25.32 19.10
C TYR A 22 -13.43 -24.12 20.02
N LEU A 23 -12.74 -23.05 19.62
CA LEU A 23 -12.75 -21.75 20.28
C LEU A 23 -13.26 -20.69 19.31
N PHE A 24 -14.34 -20.03 19.69
CA PHE A 24 -14.86 -18.86 18.99
C PHE A 24 -14.53 -17.60 19.79
N ARG A 25 -14.33 -16.47 19.10
CA ARG A 25 -14.07 -15.18 19.73
C ARG A 25 -15.05 -14.15 19.21
N ALA A 26 -15.66 -13.41 20.13
CA ALA A 26 -16.44 -12.23 19.83
C ALA A 26 -15.80 -11.02 20.51
N THR A 27 -15.56 -9.95 19.76
CA THR A 27 -15.01 -8.70 20.27
C THR A 27 -15.96 -7.58 19.90
N GLY A 28 -16.28 -6.73 20.87
CA GLY A 28 -17.08 -5.55 20.66
C GLY A 28 -16.52 -4.35 21.41
N SER A 29 -16.76 -3.16 20.89
CA SER A 29 -16.28 -1.92 21.47
C SER A 29 -17.42 -0.92 21.58
N VAL A 30 -17.47 -0.21 22.71
CA VAL A 30 -18.46 0.84 22.95
C VAL A 30 -17.73 2.16 23.16
N MET A 31 -18.14 3.20 22.45
CA MET A 31 -17.57 4.53 22.60
C MET A 31 -17.97 5.12 23.97
N THR A 32 -17.05 5.14 24.91
CA THR A 32 -17.25 5.73 26.24
C THR A 32 -17.01 7.24 26.28
N PHE A 33 -16.16 7.74 25.39
CA PHE A 33 -15.87 9.16 25.25
C PHE A 33 -15.41 9.45 23.83
N ALA A 34 -16.02 10.45 23.18
CA ALA A 34 -15.73 10.80 21.79
C ALA A 34 -14.35 11.46 21.62
N GLY A 35 -13.85 12.21 22.62
CA GLY A 35 -12.53 12.84 22.55
C GLY A 35 -12.34 13.68 21.27
N PHE A 36 -11.24 13.46 20.56
CA PHE A 36 -10.93 14.17 19.32
C PHE A 36 -11.90 13.85 18.17
N LEU A 37 -12.63 12.72 18.23
CA LEU A 37 -13.66 12.38 17.23
C LEU A 37 -14.82 13.38 17.25
N ALA A 38 -15.04 14.11 18.36
CA ALA A 38 -16.02 15.19 18.40
C ALA A 38 -15.69 16.36 17.44
N LEU A 39 -14.43 16.47 16.99
CA LEU A 39 -13.97 17.50 16.05
C LEU A 39 -13.85 16.99 14.61
N TYR A 40 -13.98 15.69 14.39
CA TYR A 40 -13.98 15.08 13.07
C TYR A 40 -15.43 14.79 12.67
N GLU A 41 -15.99 15.62 11.80
CA GLU A 41 -17.15 15.20 11.00
C GLU A 41 -16.66 14.12 10.03
N GLU A 42 -16.72 12.85 10.44
CA GLU A 42 -16.49 11.74 9.52
C GLU A 42 -17.50 11.86 8.38
N SER A 43 -17.01 12.20 7.19
CA SER A 43 -17.68 11.78 5.96
C SER A 43 -17.62 10.25 5.99
N ARG A 44 -18.70 9.64 6.51
CA ARG A 44 -18.84 8.18 6.58
C ARG A 44 -18.52 7.63 5.19
N PRO A 45 -17.47 6.81 5.03
CA PRO A 45 -17.27 6.10 3.78
C PRO A 45 -18.53 5.26 3.53
N GLU A 46 -19.16 5.39 2.36
CA GLU A 46 -20.37 4.61 2.00
C GLU A 46 -20.17 3.08 2.14
N ASP A 47 -18.91 2.62 2.17
CA ASP A 47 -18.52 1.21 2.23
C ASP A 47 -18.21 0.65 3.64
N ARG A 48 -18.33 1.44 4.72
CA ARG A 48 -18.21 0.86 6.07
C ARG A 48 -19.59 0.43 6.59
N PRO A 49 -19.82 -0.86 6.90
CA PRO A 49 -20.98 -1.23 7.68
C PRO A 49 -20.93 -0.48 9.02
N ASP A 50 -22.08 -0.01 9.51
CA ASP A 50 -22.19 0.67 10.81
C ASP A 50 -21.41 -0.11 11.88
N ASP A 51 -20.37 0.51 12.45
CA ASP A 51 -19.58 -0.03 13.56
C ASP A 51 -20.44 -0.34 14.80
N ASP A 52 -21.67 0.18 14.83
CA ASP A 52 -22.69 -0.12 15.85
C ASP A 52 -23.14 -1.59 15.88
N GLN A 53 -22.78 -2.41 14.88
CA GLN A 53 -23.16 -3.82 14.84
C GLN A 53 -22.25 -4.75 15.65
N ASN A 54 -21.05 -4.32 16.05
CA ASN A 54 -20.12 -5.13 16.83
C ASN A 54 -20.20 -4.82 18.32
N GLN A 55 -21.40 -4.94 18.90
CA GLN A 55 -21.59 -4.85 20.35
C GLN A 55 -21.70 -6.24 20.94
N VAL A 56 -20.76 -6.58 21.82
CA VAL A 56 -20.89 -7.74 22.70
C VAL A 56 -21.77 -7.33 23.89
N PRO A 57 -22.80 -8.13 24.25
CA PRO A 57 -23.64 -7.81 25.40
C PRO A 57 -22.82 -7.59 26.67
N SER A 58 -22.96 -6.42 27.29
CA SER A 58 -22.17 -6.02 28.46
C SER A 58 -22.52 -6.79 29.75
N ASN A 59 -23.57 -7.61 29.71
CA ASN A 59 -24.07 -8.39 30.84
C ASN A 59 -23.62 -9.86 30.85
N MET A 60 -22.73 -10.28 29.95
CA MET A 60 -22.18 -11.64 29.93
C MET A 60 -21.33 -11.94 31.16
N LYS A 61 -21.37 -13.18 31.63
CA LYS A 61 -20.56 -13.66 32.77
C LYS A 61 -19.66 -14.83 32.39
N GLU A 62 -18.51 -14.92 33.03
CA GLU A 62 -17.66 -16.10 32.92
C GLU A 62 -18.42 -17.36 33.36
N GLY A 63 -18.33 -18.41 32.55
CA GLY A 63 -19.03 -19.68 32.78
C GLY A 63 -20.50 -19.69 32.35
N GLU A 64 -21.01 -18.61 31.75
CA GLU A 64 -22.34 -18.59 31.15
C GLU A 64 -22.43 -19.58 29.99
N LEU A 65 -23.46 -20.43 30.02
CA LEU A 65 -23.74 -21.38 28.94
C LEU A 65 -24.48 -20.67 27.81
N LEU A 66 -24.05 -20.91 26.58
CA LEU A 66 -24.64 -20.32 25.38
C LEU A 66 -25.22 -21.41 24.48
N ASP A 67 -26.41 -21.14 23.94
CA ASP A 67 -27.05 -22.01 22.97
C ASP A 67 -26.55 -21.70 21.55
N LEU A 68 -26.07 -22.74 20.85
CA LEU A 68 -25.70 -22.63 19.45
C LEU A 68 -26.98 -22.53 18.59
N LEU A 69 -27.32 -21.32 18.15
CA LEU A 69 -28.49 -21.11 17.29
C LEU A 69 -28.24 -21.54 15.83
N ARG A 70 -27.08 -21.20 15.27
CA ARG A 70 -26.73 -21.49 13.87
C ARG A 70 -25.21 -21.45 13.65
N LEU A 71 -24.73 -22.26 12.70
CA LEU A 71 -23.39 -22.12 12.11
C LEU A 71 -23.52 -21.57 10.68
N LEU A 72 -22.76 -20.54 10.36
CA LEU A 72 -22.69 -19.91 9.05
C LEU A 72 -21.31 -20.20 8.45
N PRO A 73 -21.14 -21.27 7.66
CA PRO A 73 -19.89 -21.52 6.98
C PRO A 73 -19.69 -20.49 5.87
N GLU A 74 -18.57 -19.76 5.93
CA GLU A 74 -18.16 -18.83 4.89
C GLU A 74 -16.92 -19.35 4.17
N GLN A 75 -16.95 -19.28 2.84
CA GLN A 75 -15.80 -19.60 2.00
C GLN A 75 -15.12 -18.30 1.60
N HIS A 76 -13.85 -18.13 1.98
CA HIS A 76 -13.03 -17.02 1.53
C HIS A 76 -12.03 -17.48 0.47
N PHE A 77 -11.75 -16.60 -0.47
CA PHE A 77 -10.66 -16.75 -1.43
C PHE A 77 -9.53 -15.78 -1.07
N THR A 78 -8.30 -16.19 -1.34
CA THR A 78 -7.18 -15.25 -1.31
C THR A 78 -7.38 -14.23 -2.43
N GLN A 79 -7.13 -12.97 -2.11
CA GLN A 79 -7.13 -11.90 -3.10
C GLN A 79 -5.68 -11.54 -3.42
N PRO A 80 -5.37 -11.19 -4.67
CA PRO A 80 -4.06 -10.62 -4.99
C PRO A 80 -3.86 -9.32 -4.20
N PRO A 81 -2.59 -8.91 -3.99
CA PRO A 81 -2.30 -7.61 -3.38
C PRO A 81 -3.07 -6.49 -4.10
N PRO A 82 -3.70 -5.57 -3.35
CA PRO A 82 -4.40 -4.46 -3.97
C PRO A 82 -3.40 -3.56 -4.70
N ARG A 83 -3.83 -2.99 -5.84
CA ARG A 83 -3.05 -1.94 -6.50
C ARG A 83 -2.82 -0.76 -5.57
N TYR A 84 -1.74 -0.02 -5.81
CA TYR A 84 -1.46 1.18 -5.05
C TYR A 84 -2.55 2.25 -5.28
N SER A 85 -3.06 2.85 -4.21
CA SER A 85 -3.55 4.22 -4.26
C SER A 85 -2.37 5.19 -4.15
N GLU A 86 -2.59 6.49 -4.43
CA GLU A 86 -1.57 7.52 -4.22
C GLU A 86 -1.02 7.48 -2.79
N ALA A 87 -1.89 7.38 -1.78
CA ALA A 87 -1.47 7.32 -0.38
C ALA A 87 -0.61 6.10 -0.06
N THR A 88 -0.98 4.92 -0.57
CA THR A 88 -0.16 3.71 -0.36
C THR A 88 1.15 3.76 -1.14
N LEU A 89 1.18 4.40 -2.31
CA LEU A 89 2.42 4.59 -3.07
C LEU A 89 3.36 5.55 -2.34
N VAL A 90 2.86 6.67 -1.81
CA VAL A 90 3.64 7.58 -0.97
C VAL A 90 4.22 6.84 0.23
N LYS A 91 3.39 6.05 0.92
CA LYS A 91 3.85 5.25 2.06
C LYS A 91 4.96 4.28 1.67
N SER A 92 4.83 3.59 0.54
CA SER A 92 5.87 2.69 0.05
C SER A 92 7.14 3.44 -0.35
N MET A 93 7.02 4.58 -1.04
CA MET A 93 8.18 5.41 -1.38
C MET A 93 8.95 5.87 -0.13
N GLU A 94 8.24 6.30 0.91
CA GLU A 94 8.81 6.65 2.21
C GLU A 94 9.51 5.46 2.89
N GLU A 95 8.86 4.29 2.92
CA GLU A 95 9.41 3.06 3.48
C GLU A 95 10.71 2.63 2.79
N TYR A 96 10.78 2.82 1.46
CA TYR A 96 11.96 2.52 0.66
C TYR A 96 12.98 3.65 0.56
N GLY A 97 12.74 4.81 1.19
CA GLY A 97 13.66 5.96 1.14
C GLY A 97 13.75 6.67 -0.21
N ILE A 98 12.76 6.46 -1.10
CA ILE A 98 12.71 7.08 -2.43
C ILE A 98 11.94 8.39 -2.37
N GLY A 99 12.58 9.50 -2.72
CA GLY A 99 11.98 10.82 -2.67
C GLY A 99 11.88 11.40 -1.25
N ARG A 100 11.23 12.55 -1.14
CA ARG A 100 11.09 13.34 0.10
C ARG A 100 9.67 13.93 0.16
N PRO A 101 9.20 14.44 1.32
CA PRO A 101 7.87 15.05 1.43
C PRO A 101 7.58 16.15 0.39
N SER A 102 8.64 16.83 -0.09
CA SER A 102 8.55 17.84 -1.15
C SER A 102 8.40 17.26 -2.56
N THR A 103 8.73 15.98 -2.79
CA THR A 103 8.80 15.36 -4.13
C THR A 103 7.76 14.29 -4.37
N TYR A 104 7.12 13.72 -3.34
CA TYR A 104 6.13 12.65 -3.52
C TYR A 104 4.98 13.04 -4.47
N ALA A 105 4.38 14.21 -4.25
CA ALA A 105 3.27 14.68 -5.08
C ALA A 105 3.73 14.94 -6.53
N SER A 106 4.93 15.48 -6.74
CA SER A 106 5.44 15.79 -8.08
C SER A 106 5.83 14.53 -8.84
N ILE A 107 6.41 13.51 -8.17
CA ILE A 107 6.71 12.20 -8.77
C ILE A 107 5.42 11.54 -9.26
N ILE A 108 4.41 11.44 -8.38
CA ILE A 108 3.11 10.83 -8.69
C ILE A 108 2.39 11.59 -9.82
N SER A 109 2.42 12.92 -9.81
CA SER A 109 1.87 13.74 -10.89
C SER A 109 2.61 13.52 -12.20
N THR A 110 3.94 13.40 -12.16
CA THR A 110 4.76 13.23 -13.37
C THR A 110 4.49 11.91 -14.07
N ILE A 111 4.41 10.79 -13.33
CA ILE A 111 4.15 9.47 -13.94
C ILE A 111 2.73 9.38 -14.51
N GLN A 112 1.76 10.09 -13.92
CA GLN A 112 0.41 10.22 -14.46
C GLN A 112 0.37 11.10 -15.72
N ASN A 113 0.96 12.30 -15.66
CA ASN A 113 0.95 13.24 -16.79
C ASN A 113 1.71 12.71 -18.01
N ARG A 114 2.70 11.84 -17.81
CA ARG A 114 3.43 11.16 -18.89
C ARG A 114 2.68 9.94 -19.45
N GLY A 115 1.51 9.60 -18.90
CA GLY A 115 0.70 8.47 -19.35
C GLY A 115 1.32 7.10 -19.04
N TYR A 116 2.16 6.99 -18.01
CA TYR A 116 2.69 5.69 -17.57
C TYR A 116 1.75 4.96 -16.62
N VAL A 117 0.93 5.71 -15.88
CA VAL A 117 -0.09 5.15 -14.99
C VAL A 117 -1.38 5.95 -15.11
N ASP A 118 -2.51 5.24 -15.06
CA ASP A 118 -3.85 5.82 -15.00
C ASP A 118 -4.44 5.65 -13.61
N ARG A 119 -5.36 6.56 -13.25
CA ARG A 119 -6.13 6.48 -12.02
C ARG A 119 -7.52 5.90 -12.30
N VAL A 120 -7.72 4.65 -11.92
CA VAL A 120 -9.00 3.93 -12.05
C VAL A 120 -9.48 3.57 -10.64
N ASP A 121 -10.70 3.98 -10.26
CA ASP A 121 -11.28 3.69 -8.94
C ASP A 121 -10.36 4.06 -7.76
N ARG A 122 -9.69 5.21 -7.86
CA ARG A 122 -8.71 5.71 -6.87
C ARG A 122 -7.47 4.81 -6.71
N ARG A 123 -7.20 3.92 -7.66
CA ARG A 123 -6.01 3.08 -7.75
C ARG A 123 -5.19 3.44 -8.99
N LEU A 124 -3.88 3.30 -8.88
CA LEU A 124 -2.93 3.50 -9.95
C LEU A 124 -2.76 2.19 -10.73
N GLN A 125 -2.98 2.25 -12.04
CA GLN A 125 -2.82 1.12 -12.95
C GLN A 125 -1.79 1.47 -14.02
N PRO A 126 -0.76 0.64 -14.23
CA PRO A 126 0.21 0.90 -15.28
C PRO A 126 -0.44 0.75 -16.67
N THR A 127 -0.18 1.73 -17.55
CA THR A 127 -0.59 1.69 -18.95
C THR A 127 0.29 0.72 -19.73
N GLU A 128 -0.09 0.37 -20.97
CA GLU A 128 0.77 -0.43 -21.85
C GLU A 128 2.11 0.27 -22.09
N THR A 129 2.10 1.58 -22.35
CA THR A 129 3.31 2.39 -22.49
C THR A 129 4.15 2.35 -21.21
N GLY A 130 3.52 2.49 -20.04
CA GLY A 130 4.23 2.42 -18.76
C GLY A 130 4.91 1.07 -18.52
N GLN A 131 4.25 -0.03 -18.89
CA GLN A 131 4.83 -1.38 -18.79
C GLN A 131 6.02 -1.55 -19.74
N VAL A 132 5.86 -1.21 -21.02
CA VAL A 132 6.93 -1.33 -22.01
C VAL A 132 8.15 -0.48 -21.62
N VAL A 133 7.91 0.76 -21.19
CA VAL A 133 8.99 1.66 -20.72
C VAL A 133 9.68 1.06 -19.49
N ASN A 134 8.91 0.57 -18.50
CA ASN A 134 9.47 -0.05 -17.31
C ASN A 134 10.32 -1.28 -17.65
N ASP A 135 9.84 -2.16 -18.53
CA ASP A 135 10.53 -3.41 -18.87
C ASP A 135 11.86 -3.12 -19.58
N LEU A 136 11.87 -2.19 -20.54
CA LEU A 136 13.09 -1.73 -21.20
C LEU A 136 14.06 -1.11 -20.19
N LEU A 137 13.56 -0.24 -19.31
CA LEU A 137 14.36 0.41 -18.29
C LEU A 137 15.02 -0.63 -17.36
N VAL A 138 14.26 -1.60 -16.85
CA VAL A 138 14.79 -2.68 -15.98
C VAL A 138 15.79 -3.58 -16.71
N GLU A 139 15.57 -3.87 -17.99
CA GLU A 139 16.47 -4.71 -18.80
C GLU A 139 17.84 -4.05 -19.03
N TYR A 140 17.85 -2.76 -19.40
CA TYR A 140 19.08 -2.06 -19.80
C TYR A 140 19.75 -1.28 -18.66
N PHE A 141 19.02 -0.94 -17.60
CA PHE A 141 19.53 -0.15 -16.47
C PHE A 141 19.25 -0.81 -15.09
N PRO A 142 19.50 -2.11 -14.88
CA PRO A 142 19.08 -2.83 -13.68
C PRO A 142 19.66 -2.26 -12.38
N ASP A 143 20.93 -1.86 -12.39
CA ASP A 143 21.58 -1.34 -11.18
C ASP A 143 21.14 0.08 -10.82
N ILE A 144 20.83 0.91 -11.83
CA ILE A 144 20.49 2.33 -11.65
C ILE A 144 19.02 2.50 -11.25
N LEU A 145 18.15 1.57 -11.64
CA LEU A 145 16.72 1.60 -11.33
C LEU A 145 16.35 0.75 -10.13
N SER A 146 17.34 0.16 -9.46
CA SER A 146 17.09 -0.51 -8.19
C SER A 146 16.64 0.49 -7.13
N VAL A 147 15.70 0.05 -6.29
CA VAL A 147 15.22 0.82 -5.14
C VAL A 147 16.40 1.23 -4.25
N ASP A 148 17.31 0.30 -3.98
CA ASP A 148 18.49 0.52 -3.14
C ASP A 148 19.46 1.55 -3.74
N PHE A 149 19.59 1.62 -5.06
CA PHE A 149 20.41 2.65 -5.70
C PHE A 149 19.77 4.02 -5.56
N THR A 150 18.47 4.11 -5.82
CA THR A 150 17.73 5.38 -5.73
C THR A 150 17.76 5.92 -4.30
N ALA A 151 17.52 5.07 -3.30
CA ALA A 151 17.60 5.46 -1.89
C ALA A 151 19.00 5.95 -1.49
N ARG A 152 20.06 5.23 -1.92
CA ARG A 152 21.44 5.66 -1.66
C ARG A 152 21.78 7.02 -2.28
N LEU A 153 21.31 7.28 -3.50
CA LEU A 153 21.52 8.57 -4.15
C LEU A 153 20.83 9.70 -3.36
N GLU A 154 19.62 9.48 -2.87
CA GLU A 154 18.92 10.43 -2.01
C GLU A 154 19.71 10.72 -0.71
N ASP A 155 20.27 9.70 -0.07
CA ASP A 155 21.13 9.86 1.11
C ASP A 155 22.42 10.64 0.79
N GLU A 156 23.02 10.43 -0.38
CA GLU A 156 24.18 11.21 -0.84
C GLU A 156 23.82 12.67 -1.12
N LEU A 157 22.62 12.94 -1.65
CA LEU A 157 22.12 14.30 -1.85
C LEU A 157 21.86 15.02 -0.52
N ASP A 158 21.38 14.31 0.50
CA ASP A 158 21.22 14.87 1.86
C ASP A 158 22.59 15.24 2.46
N LYS A 159 23.61 14.38 2.32
CA LYS A 159 24.98 14.70 2.76
C LYS A 159 25.56 15.93 2.05
N ILE A 160 25.25 16.10 0.76
CA ILE A 160 25.64 17.31 0.02
C ILE A 160 24.97 18.54 0.63
N ALA A 161 23.70 18.45 1.01
CA ALA A 161 23.00 19.54 1.69
C ALA A 161 23.63 19.88 3.06
N GLU A 162 24.25 18.90 3.73
CA GLU A 162 25.01 19.08 4.97
C GLU A 162 26.44 19.62 4.76
N GLY A 163 26.91 19.72 3.50
CA GLY A 163 28.19 20.33 3.15
C GLY A 163 29.22 19.38 2.53
N GLU A 164 28.86 18.13 2.23
CA GLU A 164 29.73 17.25 1.44
C GLU A 164 29.88 17.73 -0.01
N PRO A 165 31.04 17.49 -0.65
CA PRO A 165 31.26 17.90 -2.03
C PRO A 165 30.37 17.12 -3.00
N TRP A 166 29.62 17.84 -3.85
CA TRP A 166 28.67 17.23 -4.79
C TRP A 166 29.31 16.63 -6.05
N VAL A 167 30.46 17.16 -6.48
CA VAL A 167 31.11 16.78 -7.75
C VAL A 167 31.45 15.28 -7.81
N PRO A 168 32.02 14.65 -6.76
CA PRO A 168 32.30 13.22 -6.77
C PRO A 168 31.04 12.34 -6.89
N VAL A 169 29.95 12.72 -6.22
CA VAL A 169 28.66 12.00 -6.25
C VAL A 169 28.09 11.99 -7.66
N ILE A 170 27.96 13.18 -8.27
CA ILE A 170 27.44 13.30 -9.64
C ILE A 170 28.40 12.65 -10.66
N GLY A 171 29.72 12.76 -10.46
CA GLY A 171 30.70 12.11 -11.33
C GLY A 171 30.60 10.58 -11.31
N SER A 172 30.43 10.00 -10.12
CA SER A 172 30.23 8.55 -9.92
C SER A 172 28.96 8.05 -10.62
N PHE A 173 27.85 8.76 -10.44
CA PHE A 173 26.59 8.45 -11.10
C PHE A 173 26.70 8.55 -12.62
N TYR A 174 27.16 9.70 -13.12
CA TYR A 174 27.13 9.99 -14.55
C TYR A 174 28.08 9.09 -15.34
N GLY A 175 29.24 8.74 -14.79
CA GLY A 175 30.18 7.82 -15.45
C GLY A 175 29.54 6.45 -15.72
N GLN A 176 28.91 5.86 -14.70
CA GLN A 176 28.21 4.58 -14.84
C GLN A 176 26.99 4.67 -15.74
N PHE A 177 26.23 5.76 -15.64
CA PHE A 177 25.04 5.97 -16.47
C PHE A 177 25.40 6.13 -17.95
N ALA A 178 26.43 6.90 -18.27
CA ALA A 178 26.84 7.17 -19.65
C ALA A 178 27.27 5.89 -20.39
N GLU A 179 28.05 5.02 -19.72
CA GLU A 179 28.46 3.74 -20.29
C GLU A 179 27.25 2.84 -20.60
N LYS A 180 26.30 2.75 -19.66
CA LYS A 180 25.07 1.98 -19.88
C LYS A 180 24.17 2.57 -20.96
N LEU A 181 24.12 3.91 -21.03
CA LEU A 181 23.34 4.61 -22.04
C LEU A 181 23.87 4.33 -23.46
N GLU A 182 25.19 4.30 -23.64
CA GLU A 182 25.81 3.97 -24.93
C GLU A 182 25.47 2.54 -25.37
N VAL A 183 25.57 1.57 -24.45
CA VAL A 183 25.15 0.18 -24.72
C VAL A 183 23.66 0.10 -25.04
N ALA A 184 22.82 0.80 -24.28
CA ALA A 184 21.37 0.82 -24.48
C ALA A 184 20.99 1.43 -25.84
N ASP A 185 21.63 2.51 -26.27
CA ASP A 185 21.35 3.15 -27.57
C ASP A 185 21.65 2.22 -28.76
N GLU A 186 22.70 1.40 -28.66
CA GLU A 186 23.04 0.41 -29.70
C GLU A 186 22.13 -0.82 -29.70
N SER A 187 21.65 -1.22 -28.52
CA SER A 187 20.99 -2.52 -28.31
C SER A 187 19.47 -2.44 -28.23
N ILE A 188 18.90 -1.29 -27.87
CA ILE A 188 17.45 -1.08 -27.85
C ILE A 188 16.95 -1.08 -29.30
N PRO A 189 16.05 -2.01 -29.67
CA PRO A 189 15.40 -1.96 -30.97
C PRO A 189 14.70 -0.61 -31.11
N LYS A 190 14.79 0.03 -32.28
CA LYS A 190 14.01 1.24 -32.54
C LYS A 190 12.53 0.86 -32.58
N LEU A 191 11.85 0.92 -31.44
CA LEU A 191 10.41 0.77 -31.37
C LEU A 191 9.79 1.99 -32.07
N ASP A 192 9.10 1.76 -33.19
CA ASP A 192 8.21 2.76 -33.80
C ASP A 192 6.96 2.84 -32.92
N LEU A 193 7.07 3.51 -31.77
CA LEU A 193 5.96 3.84 -30.87
C LEU A 193 5.09 4.91 -31.56
N LYS A 194 4.42 4.55 -32.66
CA LYS A 194 3.25 5.29 -33.15
C LYS A 194 2.04 4.90 -32.32
N ALA A 195 2.09 5.22 -31.03
CA ALA A 195 0.87 5.47 -30.29
C ALA A 195 0.61 6.96 -30.48
N GLU A 196 -0.37 7.29 -31.31
CA GLU A 196 -0.90 8.64 -31.42
C GLU A 196 -1.17 9.13 -29.99
N VAL A 197 -0.43 10.12 -29.54
CA VAL A 197 -0.75 10.84 -28.32
C VAL A 197 -2.05 11.57 -28.65
N GLU A 198 -3.19 10.94 -28.38
CA GLU A 198 -4.46 11.65 -28.48
C GLU A 198 -4.35 12.85 -27.53
N PRO A 199 -4.47 14.09 -28.04
CA PRO A 199 -4.45 15.24 -27.18
C PRO A 199 -5.69 15.14 -26.28
N VAL A 200 -5.47 14.94 -24.98
CA VAL A 200 -6.52 15.09 -23.97
C VAL A 200 -6.99 16.54 -24.04
N GLY A 201 -8.08 16.75 -24.77
CA GLY A 201 -8.68 18.05 -25.01
C GLY A 201 -9.47 18.52 -23.81
N ARG A 202 -9.13 19.74 -23.37
CA ARG A 202 -9.86 20.73 -22.55
C ARG A 202 -10.82 20.25 -21.46
#